data_AF-A0A7X6UH48-F1
#
_entry.id   AF-A0A7X6UH48-F1
#
_cell.length_a   1.000
_cell.length_b   1.000
_cell.length_c   1.000
_cell.angle_alpha   90.00
_cell.angle_beta   90.00
_cell.angle_gamma   90.00
#
_symmetry.space_group_name_H-M   'P 1'
#
loop_
_entity.id
_entity.type
_entity.pdbx_description
1 polymer ?
#
loop_
_entity_poly.entity_id
_entity_poly.type
_entity_poly.pdbx_seq_one_letter_code
_entity_poly.pdbx_strand_id
1 'polypeptide(L)'
;MPKTVGIGITGGIAAYKITDLVSKLKKSGYDVIVMMTESAARFITPLTFKTLSGREVVTDLWQDSQEWNVQHIGIAEEIDLLVIAPATANIVGKMAHGIADDLISTVFLANTAPVIIVPAMNTNMFLHPIVQENLKKLSEYGYEVMPPGEGKLACGTSGPGRLPEIDDIFDRIIHKLNPQTDLAGKILMVNAGSTCEDIDPVRFITNRGTGKMGFCIAEAAARRGAEVILVSGNSQLTVPPNVEFHSVWSAQEMCSVMLDKQSECDIIIGAAAVGDFQAAKAAEQKIKKTGNGKDKLVLELKGTPDILKELGKLKKNGQIMVGFAAETENVLENARRKLETKNLDFIVANDVTIEGAGFAVDTNIVTLIGCNGDIKSLPKMSKHDVAEAILDRVVELL
;
A
#
# COMPACT_ATOMS: atom_id res chain seq x y z
N MET A 1 -24.55 14.93 3.59
CA MET A 1 -24.24 15.89 2.50
C MET A 1 -23.33 15.17 1.51
N PRO A 2 -23.36 15.49 0.21
CA PRO A 2 -22.36 14.97 -0.72
C PRO A 2 -20.97 15.39 -0.25
N LYS A 3 -19.96 14.54 -0.46
CA LYS A 3 -18.57 14.93 -0.17
C LYS A 3 -18.11 15.99 -1.16
N THR A 4 -17.33 16.94 -0.69
CA THR A 4 -16.83 18.07 -1.50
C THR A 4 -15.38 17.83 -1.90
N VAL A 5 -15.08 17.90 -3.20
CA VAL A 5 -13.72 17.73 -3.74
C VAL A 5 -13.19 19.08 -4.22
N GLY A 6 -12.09 19.53 -3.63
CA GLY A 6 -11.33 20.69 -4.12
C GLY A 6 -10.40 20.29 -5.25
N ILE A 7 -10.54 20.90 -6.43
CA ILE A 7 -9.67 20.67 -7.58
C ILE A 7 -8.81 21.91 -7.83
N GLY A 8 -7.52 21.83 -7.46
CA GLY A 8 -6.51 22.85 -7.75
C GLY A 8 -5.84 22.61 -9.10
N ILE A 9 -6.06 23.50 -10.06
CA ILE A 9 -5.53 23.40 -11.43
C ILE A 9 -4.37 24.37 -11.59
N THR A 10 -3.18 23.87 -11.97
CA THR A 10 -2.00 24.70 -12.18
C THR A 10 -1.59 24.79 -13.67
N GLY A 11 -0.71 25.75 -13.98
CA GLY A 11 -0.40 26.18 -15.35
C GLY A 11 0.41 25.19 -16.18
N GLY A 12 -0.23 24.15 -16.72
CA GLY A 12 0.37 23.22 -17.68
C GLY A 12 -0.59 22.85 -18.80
N ILE A 13 -0.04 22.37 -19.92
CA ILE A 13 -0.83 22.00 -21.12
C ILE A 13 -1.90 20.95 -20.82
N ALA A 14 -1.75 20.16 -19.76
CA ALA A 14 -2.73 19.15 -19.36
C ALA A 14 -3.96 19.72 -18.63
N ALA A 15 -4.00 21.02 -18.31
CA ALA A 15 -5.10 21.65 -17.58
C ALA A 15 -6.47 21.44 -18.25
N TYR A 16 -6.54 21.44 -19.59
CA TYR A 16 -7.82 21.21 -20.29
C TYR A 16 -8.39 19.81 -20.03
N LYS A 17 -7.56 18.79 -19.76
CA LYS A 17 -8.01 17.41 -19.52
C LYS A 17 -8.82 17.30 -18.22
N ILE A 18 -8.60 18.20 -17.27
CA ILE A 18 -9.28 18.22 -15.98
C ILE A 18 -10.78 18.51 -16.13
N THR A 19 -11.22 19.04 -17.27
CA THR A 19 -12.66 19.20 -17.57
C THR A 19 -13.41 17.88 -17.51
N ASP A 20 -12.81 16.79 -18.01
CA ASP A 20 -13.40 15.45 -17.94
C ASP A 20 -13.49 14.96 -16.49
N LEU A 21 -12.45 15.20 -15.68
CA LEU A 21 -12.42 14.83 -14.26
C LEU A 21 -13.55 15.54 -13.48
N VAL A 22 -13.68 16.86 -13.64
CA VAL A 22 -14.74 17.64 -12.98
C VAL A 22 -16.13 17.16 -13.41
N SER A 23 -16.32 16.88 -14.70
CA SER A 23 -17.57 16.33 -15.24
C SER A 23 -17.90 14.97 -14.61
N LYS A 24 -16.92 14.06 -14.51
CA LYS A 24 -17.08 12.73 -13.90
C LYS A 24 -17.42 12.81 -12.41
N LEU A 25 -16.73 13.67 -11.65
CA LEU A 25 -17.00 13.87 -10.23
C LEU A 25 -18.42 14.39 -9.98
N LYS A 26 -18.86 15.42 -10.73
CA LYS A 26 -20.24 15.94 -10.60
C LYS A 26 -21.29 14.90 -11.01
N LYS A 27 -21.08 14.15 -12.09
CA LYS A 27 -21.99 13.05 -12.51
C LYS A 27 -22.08 11.94 -11.45
N SER A 28 -21.02 11.75 -10.67
CA SER A 28 -20.96 10.77 -9.58
C SER A 28 -21.52 11.29 -8.26
N GLY A 29 -22.10 12.50 -8.25
CA GLY A 29 -22.80 13.05 -7.09
C GLY A 29 -21.93 13.78 -6.08
N TYR A 30 -20.64 14.00 -6.37
CA TYR A 30 -19.76 14.83 -5.54
C TYR A 30 -20.04 16.30 -5.77
N ASP A 31 -19.83 17.11 -4.73
CA ASP A 31 -19.68 18.55 -4.95
C ASP A 31 -18.23 18.88 -5.32
N VAL A 32 -18.02 19.91 -6.14
CA VAL A 32 -16.70 20.22 -6.70
C VAL A 32 -16.43 21.72 -6.64
N ILE A 33 -15.39 22.09 -5.89
CA ILE A 33 -14.84 23.45 -5.87
C ILE A 33 -13.62 23.47 -6.77
N VAL A 34 -13.63 24.31 -7.80
CA VAL A 34 -12.49 24.44 -8.71
C VAL A 34 -11.70 25.69 -8.37
N MET A 35 -10.40 25.52 -8.18
CA MET A 35 -9.43 26.58 -7.99
C MET A 35 -8.43 26.56 -9.14
N MET A 36 -8.06 27.72 -9.66
CA MET A 36 -7.08 27.80 -10.76
C MET A 36 -6.00 28.83 -10.43
N THR A 37 -4.74 28.51 -10.74
CA THR A 37 -3.71 29.57 -10.77
C THR A 37 -3.94 30.50 -11.96
N GLU A 38 -3.40 31.72 -11.89
CA GLU A 38 -3.42 32.64 -13.04
C GLU A 38 -2.85 31.98 -14.31
N SER A 39 -1.76 31.21 -14.17
CA SER A 39 -1.15 30.48 -15.30
C SER A 39 -2.08 29.41 -15.87
N ALA A 40 -2.88 28.71 -15.05
CA ALA A 40 -3.85 27.74 -15.54
C ALA A 40 -4.95 28.41 -16.38
N ALA A 41 -5.41 29.59 -15.96
CA ALA A 41 -6.42 30.37 -16.68
C ALA A 41 -5.95 30.84 -18.08
N ARG A 42 -4.64 30.79 -18.37
CA ARG A 42 -4.08 31.04 -19.72
C ARG A 42 -4.22 29.85 -20.67
N PHE A 43 -4.34 28.63 -20.15
CA PHE A 43 -4.51 27.42 -20.97
C PHE A 43 -5.98 27.10 -21.24
N ILE A 44 -6.84 27.34 -20.25
CA ILE A 44 -8.28 27.10 -20.33
C ILE A 44 -9.01 28.10 -19.45
N THR A 45 -10.14 28.63 -19.92
CA THR A 45 -10.86 29.68 -19.20
C THR A 45 -11.69 29.12 -18.04
N PRO A 46 -11.82 29.86 -16.92
CA PRO A 46 -12.64 29.45 -15.77
C PRO A 46 -14.11 29.15 -16.11
N LEU A 47 -14.67 29.80 -17.14
CA LEU A 47 -16.06 29.62 -17.57
C LEU A 47 -16.41 28.14 -17.86
N THR A 48 -15.47 27.38 -18.42
CA THR A 48 -15.70 25.96 -18.72
C THR A 48 -15.91 25.17 -17.44
N PHE A 49 -15.04 25.38 -16.44
CA PHE A 49 -15.13 24.70 -15.17
C PHE A 49 -16.35 25.13 -14.36
N LYS A 50 -16.71 26.43 -14.39
CA LYS A 50 -17.94 26.94 -13.76
C LYS A 50 -19.19 26.20 -14.27
N THR A 51 -19.25 26.00 -15.57
CA THR A 51 -20.37 25.29 -16.22
C THR A 51 -20.41 23.82 -15.79
N LEU A 52 -19.25 23.17 -15.69
CA LEU A 52 -19.15 21.75 -15.34
C LEU A 52 -19.35 21.48 -13.85
N SER A 53 -18.77 22.29 -12.97
CA SER A 53 -18.87 22.16 -11.51
C SER A 53 -20.20 22.66 -10.96
N GLY A 54 -20.85 23.59 -11.64
CA GLY A 54 -22.04 24.29 -11.15
C GLY A 54 -21.75 25.29 -10.03
N ARG A 55 -20.48 25.64 -9.80
CA ARG A 55 -20.02 26.62 -8.80
C ARG A 55 -19.08 27.64 -9.44
N GLU A 56 -18.95 28.81 -8.82
CA GLU A 56 -17.94 29.77 -9.24
C GLU A 56 -16.53 29.15 -9.12
N VAL A 57 -15.67 29.50 -10.07
CA VAL A 57 -14.28 29.05 -10.09
C VAL A 57 -13.44 30.13 -9.43
N VAL A 58 -12.67 29.73 -8.43
CA VAL A 58 -11.88 30.66 -7.63
C VAL A 58 -10.48 30.78 -8.23
N THR A 59 -10.07 31.99 -8.61
CA THR A 59 -8.80 32.19 -9.34
C THR A 59 -7.84 33.17 -8.66
N ASP A 60 -8.31 33.90 -7.67
CA ASP A 60 -7.55 34.96 -7.01
C ASP A 60 -7.81 34.92 -5.50
N LEU A 61 -6.73 35.00 -4.72
CA LEU A 61 -6.75 35.00 -3.25
C LEU A 61 -7.48 36.23 -2.69
N TRP A 62 -7.48 37.34 -3.43
CA TRP A 62 -7.99 38.64 -3.00
C TRP A 62 -9.39 38.94 -3.54
N GLN A 63 -9.98 38.03 -4.32
CA GLN A 63 -11.31 38.22 -4.84
C GLN A 63 -12.35 38.06 -3.73
N ASP A 64 -13.21 39.07 -3.57
CA ASP A 64 -14.31 39.01 -2.59
C ASP A 64 -15.17 37.78 -2.83
N SER A 65 -15.34 36.98 -1.76
CA SER A 65 -16.25 35.83 -1.76
C SER A 65 -17.58 36.23 -1.15
N GLN A 66 -18.69 35.87 -1.81
CA GLN A 66 -20.02 35.94 -1.20
C GLN A 66 -20.36 34.70 -0.38
N GLU A 67 -19.55 33.64 -0.50
CA GLU A 67 -19.81 32.33 0.08
C GLU A 67 -19.04 32.11 1.40
N TRP A 68 -17.86 32.72 1.54
CA TRP A 68 -16.97 32.53 2.69
C TRP A 68 -16.47 33.87 3.21
N ASN A 69 -16.41 34.03 4.54
CA ASN A 69 -15.84 35.21 5.18
C ASN A 69 -14.35 35.39 4.87
N VAL A 70 -13.58 34.30 4.89
CA VAL A 70 -12.18 34.25 4.47
C VAL A 70 -12.05 33.13 3.45
N GLN A 71 -11.95 33.49 2.17
CA GLN A 71 -12.13 32.57 1.05
C GLN A 71 -11.26 31.31 1.12
N HIS A 72 -9.94 31.46 1.28
CA HIS A 72 -9.02 30.31 1.30
C HIS A 72 -9.20 29.42 2.54
N ILE A 73 -9.64 29.97 3.68
CA ILE A 73 -9.95 29.19 4.89
C ILE A 73 -11.27 28.44 4.70
N GLY A 74 -12.31 29.13 4.24
CA GLY A 74 -13.62 28.51 4.01
C GLY A 74 -13.57 27.36 3.01
N ILE A 75 -12.83 27.53 1.91
CA ILE A 75 -12.58 26.42 0.97
C ILE A 75 -11.84 25.27 1.67
N ALA A 76 -10.78 25.56 2.42
CA ALA A 76 -9.98 24.54 3.10
C ALA A 76 -10.76 23.75 4.18
N GLU A 77 -11.74 24.39 4.82
CA GLU A 77 -12.64 23.76 5.80
C GLU A 77 -13.78 22.97 5.15
N GLU A 78 -14.19 23.33 3.94
CA GLU A 78 -15.34 22.72 3.25
C GLU A 78 -14.97 21.45 2.46
N ILE A 79 -13.73 21.34 1.97
CA ILE A 79 -13.30 20.20 1.17
C ILE A 79 -13.04 18.95 2.03
N ASP A 80 -13.54 17.80 1.58
CA ASP A 80 -13.24 16.47 2.14
C ASP A 80 -11.98 15.84 1.52
N LEU A 81 -11.51 16.40 0.39
CA LEU A 81 -10.32 15.98 -0.33
C LEU A 81 -9.83 17.11 -1.23
N LEU A 82 -8.53 17.41 -1.16
CA LEU A 82 -7.86 18.32 -2.10
C LEU A 82 -7.10 17.54 -3.17
N VAL A 83 -7.36 17.83 -4.43
CA VAL A 83 -6.64 17.23 -5.58
C VAL A 83 -5.97 18.35 -6.36
N ILE A 84 -4.64 18.30 -6.50
CA ILE A 84 -3.90 19.24 -7.34
C ILE A 84 -3.52 18.56 -8.64
N ALA A 85 -4.25 18.87 -9.71
CA ALA A 85 -4.14 18.23 -11.01
C ALA A 85 -4.40 19.24 -12.15
N PRO A 86 -3.46 19.42 -13.10
CA PRO A 86 -2.07 19.01 -13.00
C PRO A 86 -1.34 19.79 -11.89
N ALA A 87 -0.46 19.12 -11.15
CA ALA A 87 0.53 19.73 -10.28
C ALA A 87 1.82 20.00 -11.06
N THR A 88 2.10 21.26 -11.35
CA THR A 88 3.36 21.70 -11.98
C THR A 88 4.52 21.66 -10.99
N ALA A 89 5.77 21.68 -11.50
CA ALA A 89 6.96 21.77 -10.64
C ALA A 89 6.93 22.98 -9.69
N ASN A 90 6.32 24.09 -10.13
CA ASN A 90 6.17 25.31 -9.33
C ASN A 90 5.33 25.09 -8.08
N ILE A 91 4.11 24.53 -8.22
CA ILE A 91 3.25 24.30 -7.06
C ILE A 91 3.84 23.23 -6.13
N VAL A 92 4.45 22.19 -6.69
CA VAL A 92 5.17 21.16 -5.92
C VAL A 92 6.28 21.79 -5.07
N GLY A 93 7.06 22.70 -5.66
CA GLY A 93 8.09 23.46 -4.95
C GLY A 93 7.51 24.32 -3.82
N LYS A 94 6.43 25.06 -4.09
CA LYS A 94 5.76 25.88 -3.07
C LYS A 94 5.24 25.06 -1.90
N MET A 95 4.51 23.98 -2.20
CA MET A 95 3.95 23.06 -1.19
C MET A 95 5.03 22.44 -0.32
N ALA A 96 6.11 21.94 -0.93
CA ALA A 96 7.21 21.30 -0.20
C ALA A 96 7.96 22.27 0.75
N HIS A 97 7.83 23.57 0.54
CA HIS A 97 8.53 24.61 1.31
C HIS A 97 7.59 25.53 2.10
N GLY A 98 6.28 25.25 2.13
CA GLY A 98 5.30 26.06 2.86
C GLY A 98 5.13 27.48 2.32
N ILE A 99 5.35 27.70 1.02
CA ILE A 99 5.11 28.99 0.38
C ILE A 99 3.61 29.09 0.06
N ALA A 100 2.93 30.07 0.64
CA ALA A 100 1.49 30.33 0.48
C ALA A 100 1.25 31.74 -0.09
N ASP A 101 1.65 31.94 -1.34
CA ASP A 101 1.63 33.21 -2.07
C ASP A 101 0.58 33.27 -3.20
N ASP A 102 -0.14 32.18 -3.45
CA ASP A 102 -1.27 32.12 -4.36
C ASP A 102 -2.43 31.34 -3.73
N LEU A 103 -3.62 31.40 -4.35
CA LEU A 103 -4.83 30.79 -3.81
C LEU A 103 -4.64 29.29 -3.48
N ILE A 104 -4.10 28.51 -4.43
CA ILE A 104 -3.99 27.05 -4.28
C ILE A 104 -2.95 26.72 -3.20
N SER A 105 -1.80 27.39 -3.20
CA SER A 105 -0.76 27.16 -2.21
C SER A 105 -1.20 27.57 -0.80
N THR A 106 -2.03 28.61 -0.68
CA THR A 106 -2.63 29.06 0.59
C THR A 106 -3.70 28.10 1.09
N VAL A 107 -4.62 27.65 0.22
CA VAL A 107 -5.63 26.63 0.57
C VAL A 107 -4.95 25.33 0.98
N PHE A 108 -3.93 24.89 0.26
CA PHE A 108 -3.16 23.69 0.62
C PHE A 108 -2.59 23.78 2.04
N LEU A 109 -2.01 24.93 2.41
CA LEU A 109 -1.39 25.10 3.73
C LEU A 109 -2.42 25.17 4.87
N ALA A 110 -3.63 25.68 4.59
CA ALA A 110 -4.73 25.73 5.55
C ALA A 110 -5.54 24.42 5.64
N ASN A 111 -5.44 23.57 4.62
CA ASN A 111 -6.24 22.36 4.48
C ASN A 111 -5.84 21.25 5.45
N THR A 112 -6.84 20.63 6.07
CA THR A 112 -6.66 19.46 6.95
C THR A 112 -7.18 18.16 6.33
N ALA A 113 -7.90 18.22 5.21
CA ALA A 113 -8.36 17.05 4.49
C ALA A 113 -7.20 16.34 3.77
N PRO A 114 -7.35 15.06 3.38
CA PRO A 114 -6.35 14.38 2.58
C PRO A 114 -6.01 15.15 1.29
N VAL A 115 -4.78 15.00 0.80
CA VAL A 115 -4.31 15.66 -0.44
C VAL A 115 -3.79 14.63 -1.43
N ILE A 116 -4.23 14.73 -2.68
CA ILE A 116 -3.68 14.01 -3.83
C ILE A 116 -2.97 15.00 -4.75
N ILE A 117 -1.70 14.77 -5.02
CA ILE A 117 -0.84 15.55 -5.90
C ILE A 117 -0.67 14.74 -7.17
N VAL A 118 -1.01 15.34 -8.32
CA VAL A 118 -0.93 14.67 -9.63
C VAL A 118 0.08 15.41 -10.52
N PRO A 119 1.39 15.09 -10.44
CA PRO A 119 2.43 15.79 -11.17
C PRO A 119 2.24 15.64 -12.69
N ALA A 120 2.34 16.76 -13.41
CA ALA A 120 2.41 16.73 -14.87
C ALA A 120 3.32 17.85 -15.38
N MET A 121 4.41 17.46 -16.04
CA MET A 121 5.46 18.36 -16.53
C MET A 121 6.36 17.64 -17.55
N ASN A 122 7.27 18.39 -18.18
CA ASN A 122 8.27 17.78 -19.06
C ASN A 122 9.13 16.73 -18.29
N THR A 123 9.56 15.66 -18.98
CA THR A 123 10.39 14.59 -18.38
C THR A 123 11.63 15.11 -17.66
N ASN A 124 12.36 16.07 -18.22
CA ASN A 124 13.55 16.62 -17.58
C ASN A 124 13.21 17.43 -16.33
N MET A 125 12.04 18.10 -16.30
CA MET A 125 11.56 18.78 -15.10
C MET A 125 11.16 17.76 -14.03
N PHE A 126 10.44 16.70 -14.42
CA PHE A 126 10.02 15.65 -13.49
C PHE A 126 11.24 14.96 -12.87
N LEU A 127 12.19 14.52 -13.70
CA LEU A 127 13.41 13.84 -13.27
C LEU A 127 14.44 14.79 -12.62
N HIS A 128 14.16 16.10 -12.55
CA HIS A 128 15.07 17.04 -11.92
C HIS A 128 15.24 16.68 -10.43
N PRO A 129 16.46 16.56 -9.88
CA PRO A 129 16.69 16.12 -8.51
C PRO A 129 15.89 16.90 -7.46
N ILE A 130 15.82 18.23 -7.60
CA ILE A 130 15.03 19.09 -6.70
C ILE A 130 13.53 18.75 -6.73
N VAL A 131 12.97 18.44 -7.89
CA VAL A 131 11.53 18.10 -8.00
C VAL A 131 11.29 16.73 -7.36
N GLN A 132 12.17 15.76 -7.60
CA GLN A 132 12.09 14.44 -6.96
C GLN A 132 12.21 14.54 -5.44
N GLU A 133 13.11 15.36 -4.93
CA GLU A 133 13.24 15.62 -3.48
C GLU A 133 11.98 16.26 -2.89
N ASN A 134 11.39 17.24 -3.59
CA ASN A 134 10.14 17.86 -3.15
C ASN A 134 8.97 16.88 -3.13
N LEU A 135 8.81 16.05 -4.17
CA LEU A 135 7.77 15.03 -4.22
C LEU A 135 7.96 13.98 -3.11
N LYS A 136 9.20 13.54 -2.89
CA LYS A 136 9.54 12.62 -1.81
C LYS A 136 9.20 13.22 -0.44
N LYS A 137 9.62 14.46 -0.20
CA LYS A 137 9.30 15.20 1.03
C LYS A 137 7.79 15.25 1.25
N LEU A 138 7.02 15.66 0.25
CA LEU A 138 5.55 15.70 0.35
C LEU A 138 4.96 14.32 0.68
N SER A 139 5.48 13.25 0.07
CA SER A 139 5.07 11.88 0.40
C SER A 139 5.40 11.48 1.84
N GLU A 140 6.56 11.89 2.37
CA GLU A 140 6.97 11.64 3.77
C GLU A 140 6.06 12.38 4.78
N TYR A 141 5.48 13.53 4.39
CA TYR A 141 4.47 14.24 5.19
C TYR A 141 3.06 13.63 5.06
N GLY A 142 2.90 12.49 4.36
CA GLY A 142 1.63 11.78 4.24
C GLY A 142 0.73 12.25 3.10
N TYR A 143 1.19 13.19 2.27
CA TYR A 143 0.48 13.56 1.05
C TYR A 143 0.63 12.47 -0.01
N GLU A 144 -0.43 12.25 -0.77
CA GLU A 144 -0.41 11.21 -1.77
C GLU A 144 0.08 11.77 -3.11
N VAL A 145 1.21 11.26 -3.60
CA VAL A 145 1.75 11.66 -4.91
C VAL A 145 1.46 10.56 -5.92
N MET A 146 0.61 10.85 -6.90
CA MET A 146 0.37 9.92 -8.01
C MET A 146 1.58 9.91 -8.96
N PRO A 147 2.03 8.75 -9.45
CA PRO A 147 3.05 8.69 -10.50
C PRO A 147 2.48 9.30 -11.79
N PRO A 148 3.29 10.03 -12.58
CA PRO A 148 2.85 10.52 -13.87
C PRO A 148 2.70 9.37 -14.86
N GLY A 149 1.88 9.56 -15.89
CA GLY A 149 1.86 8.68 -17.04
C GLY A 149 3.14 8.77 -17.87
N GLU A 150 3.38 7.74 -18.68
CA GLU A 150 4.51 7.65 -19.62
C GLU A 150 4.05 7.80 -21.07
N GLY A 151 4.95 8.31 -21.93
CA GLY A 151 4.76 8.34 -23.37
C GLY A 151 5.23 9.63 -24.03
N LYS A 152 4.80 9.86 -25.27
CA LYS A 152 5.18 11.05 -26.04
C LYS A 152 4.53 12.30 -25.43
N LEU A 153 5.36 13.21 -24.92
CA LEU A 153 4.95 14.50 -24.37
C LEU A 153 4.73 15.53 -25.49
N ALA A 154 4.02 16.62 -25.17
CA ALA A 154 3.75 17.70 -26.12
C ALA A 154 5.02 18.35 -26.71
N CYS A 155 6.14 18.27 -25.99
CA CYS A 155 7.45 18.75 -26.43
C CYS A 155 8.22 17.77 -27.35
N GLY A 156 7.66 16.60 -27.66
CA GLY A 156 8.27 15.58 -28.52
C GLY A 156 9.18 14.58 -27.80
N THR A 157 9.49 14.78 -26.52
CA THR A 157 10.24 13.84 -25.66
C THR A 157 9.36 12.66 -25.26
N SER A 158 9.93 11.45 -25.16
CA SER A 158 9.27 10.28 -24.58
C SER A 158 9.86 10.00 -23.21
N GLY A 159 9.01 9.81 -22.20
CA GLY A 159 9.42 9.53 -20.83
C GLY A 159 8.30 9.82 -19.83
N PRO A 160 8.58 9.70 -18.52
CA PRO A 160 7.61 10.05 -17.48
C PRO A 160 7.33 11.56 -17.48
N GLY A 161 6.16 11.96 -16.97
CA GLY A 161 5.78 13.36 -16.78
C GLY A 161 4.43 13.74 -17.40
N ARG A 162 3.78 12.82 -18.12
CA ARG A 162 2.43 13.04 -18.63
C ARG A 162 1.43 13.02 -17.47
N LEU A 163 0.35 13.80 -17.57
CA LEU A 163 -0.79 13.61 -16.66
C LEU A 163 -1.30 12.16 -16.80
N PRO A 164 -1.54 11.43 -15.69
CA PRO A 164 -2.22 10.13 -15.72
C PRO A 164 -3.55 10.19 -16.45
N GLU A 165 -4.10 9.03 -16.81
CA GLU A 165 -5.43 9.03 -17.41
C GLU A 165 -6.46 9.53 -16.41
N ILE A 166 -7.50 10.20 -16.92
CA ILE A 166 -8.51 10.82 -16.05
C ILE A 166 -9.25 9.75 -15.23
N ASP A 167 -9.43 8.55 -15.78
CA ASP A 167 -10.01 7.42 -15.06
C ASP A 167 -9.16 6.99 -13.87
N ASP A 168 -7.82 6.92 -14.03
CA ASP A 168 -6.91 6.59 -12.92
C ASP A 168 -7.01 7.61 -11.78
N ILE A 169 -7.08 8.91 -12.12
CA ILE A 169 -7.23 9.98 -11.13
C ILE A 169 -8.60 9.90 -10.45
N PHE A 170 -9.66 9.68 -11.23
CA PHE A 170 -11.01 9.55 -10.72
C PHE A 170 -11.13 8.37 -9.76
N ASP A 171 -10.69 7.18 -10.15
CA ASP A 171 -10.73 5.97 -9.32
C ASP A 171 -9.97 6.19 -8.02
N ARG A 172 -8.82 6.89 -8.08
CA ARG A 172 -8.08 7.19 -6.87
C ARG A 172 -8.80 8.15 -5.93
N ILE A 173 -9.48 9.16 -6.48
CA ILE A 173 -10.34 10.07 -5.70
C ILE A 173 -11.47 9.29 -5.03
N ILE A 174 -12.17 8.43 -5.77
CA ILE A 174 -13.27 7.63 -5.23
C ILE A 174 -12.78 6.73 -4.11
N HIS A 175 -11.65 6.05 -4.31
CA HIS A 175 -11.06 5.17 -3.29
C HIS A 175 -10.67 5.93 -2.02
N LYS A 176 -10.14 7.15 -2.17
CA LYS A 176 -9.75 7.99 -1.03
C LYS A 176 -10.97 8.51 -0.27
N LEU A 177 -12.03 8.88 -0.98
CA LEU A 177 -13.27 9.38 -0.39
C LEU A 177 -14.13 8.27 0.19
N ASN A 178 -14.11 7.08 -0.40
CA ASN A 178 -14.92 5.94 0.03
C ASN A 178 -14.00 4.77 0.35
N PRO A 179 -13.25 4.82 1.47
CA PRO A 179 -12.47 3.67 1.90
C PRO A 179 -13.40 2.48 2.07
N GLN A 180 -13.04 1.34 1.49
CA GLN A 180 -13.71 0.08 1.79
C GLN A 180 -13.63 -0.17 3.30
N THR A 181 -14.73 -0.56 3.93
CA THR A 181 -14.81 -0.82 5.37
C THR A 181 -15.47 -2.19 5.63
N ASP A 182 -15.37 -3.08 4.66
CA ASP A 182 -15.96 -4.41 4.67
C ASP A 182 -15.29 -5.39 5.66
N LEU A 183 -14.15 -5.01 6.24
CA LEU A 183 -13.53 -5.72 7.37
C LEU A 183 -13.76 -5.01 8.71
N ALA A 184 -14.61 -3.96 8.76
CA ALA A 184 -14.93 -3.29 10.01
C ALA A 184 -15.52 -4.25 11.05
N GLY A 185 -14.97 -4.21 12.26
CA GLY A 185 -15.36 -5.10 13.36
C GLY A 185 -14.81 -6.53 13.26
N LYS A 186 -13.87 -6.79 12.34
CA LYS A 186 -13.11 -8.04 12.27
C LYS A 186 -11.72 -7.88 12.85
N ILE A 187 -11.23 -8.91 13.54
CA ILE A 187 -9.85 -9.00 14.02
C ILE A 187 -9.05 -9.90 13.08
N LEU A 188 -8.04 -9.34 12.42
CA LEU A 188 -7.16 -10.04 11.48
C LEU A 188 -5.74 -10.15 12.04
N MET A 189 -5.24 -11.37 12.19
CA MET A 189 -3.85 -11.64 12.52
C MET A 189 -3.08 -12.11 11.30
N VAL A 190 -1.92 -11.51 11.06
CA VAL A 190 -1.02 -11.91 9.97
C VAL A 190 0.42 -12.01 10.49
N ASN A 191 1.12 -13.07 10.08
CA ASN A 191 2.56 -13.15 10.33
C ASN A 191 3.39 -12.73 9.12
N ALA A 192 4.55 -12.13 9.39
CA ALA A 192 5.45 -11.61 8.36
C ALA A 192 6.94 -11.78 8.74
N GLY A 193 7.83 -11.33 7.84
CA GLY A 193 9.28 -11.40 8.03
C GLY A 193 9.84 -12.82 7.88
N SER A 194 11.09 -13.00 8.30
CA SER A 194 11.74 -14.31 8.42
C SER A 194 12.08 -14.63 9.87
N THR A 195 11.96 -15.89 10.27
CA THR A 195 12.45 -16.30 11.61
C THR A 195 13.95 -16.53 11.58
N CYS A 196 14.59 -16.37 12.74
CA CYS A 196 16.01 -16.56 12.96
C CYS A 196 16.21 -17.66 14.00
N GLU A 197 16.84 -18.76 13.59
CA GLU A 197 17.08 -19.91 14.44
C GLU A 197 18.56 -19.93 14.87
N ASP A 198 18.82 -19.63 16.14
CA ASP A 198 20.18 -19.42 16.65
C ASP A 198 21.02 -20.71 16.62
N ILE A 199 22.26 -20.56 16.17
CA ILE A 199 23.32 -21.58 16.27
C ILE A 199 24.18 -21.30 17.50
N ASP A 200 24.58 -20.04 17.66
CA ASP A 200 25.34 -19.48 18.77
C ASP A 200 24.98 -17.99 18.92
N PRO A 201 25.45 -17.23 19.93
CA PRO A 201 25.02 -15.84 20.14
C PRO A 201 25.43 -14.86 19.03
N VAL A 202 26.14 -15.32 18.00
CA VAL A 202 26.66 -14.52 16.88
C VAL A 202 26.09 -14.99 15.53
N ARG A 203 25.55 -16.20 15.45
CA ARG A 203 25.16 -16.84 14.19
C ARG A 203 23.78 -17.48 14.32
N PHE A 204 22.98 -17.31 13.29
CA PHE A 204 21.65 -17.91 13.17
C PHE A 204 21.40 -18.38 11.73
N ILE A 205 20.37 -19.19 11.56
CA ILE A 205 19.84 -19.65 10.28
C ILE A 205 18.56 -18.87 10.00
N THR A 206 18.40 -18.33 8.78
CA THR A 206 17.17 -17.63 8.39
C THR A 206 16.85 -17.84 6.91
N ASN A 207 15.58 -17.68 6.56
CA ASN A 207 15.11 -17.69 5.18
C ASN A 207 15.20 -16.29 4.55
N ARG A 208 15.20 -16.22 3.21
CA ARG A 208 15.33 -14.96 2.44
C ARG A 208 14.04 -14.12 2.39
N GLY A 209 13.12 -14.32 3.33
CA GLY A 209 11.84 -13.62 3.37
C GLY A 209 12.00 -12.17 3.81
N THR A 210 11.55 -11.21 3.00
CA THR A 210 11.60 -9.77 3.34
C THR A 210 10.49 -9.34 4.28
N GLY A 211 9.40 -10.11 4.33
CA GLY A 211 8.16 -9.77 5.04
C GLY A 211 7.19 -8.89 4.25
N LYS A 212 7.57 -8.39 3.08
CA LYS A 212 6.79 -7.39 2.33
C LYS A 212 5.33 -7.80 2.09
N MET A 213 5.09 -9.08 1.76
CA MET A 213 3.71 -9.56 1.52
C MET A 213 2.83 -9.46 2.77
N GLY A 214 3.31 -9.92 3.93
CA GLY A 214 2.56 -9.84 5.19
C GLY A 214 2.33 -8.39 5.64
N PHE A 215 3.29 -7.50 5.42
CA PHE A 215 3.14 -6.06 5.70
C PHE A 215 2.09 -5.41 4.78
N CYS A 216 2.10 -5.70 3.47
CA CYS A 216 1.07 -5.21 2.55
C CYS A 216 -0.33 -5.70 2.94
N ILE A 217 -0.46 -6.95 3.41
CA ILE A 217 -1.73 -7.50 3.90
C ILE A 217 -2.19 -6.78 5.16
N ALA A 218 -1.29 -6.57 6.13
CA ALA A 218 -1.60 -5.85 7.36
C ALA A 218 -2.09 -4.41 7.08
N GLU A 219 -1.38 -3.70 6.21
CA GLU A 219 -1.74 -2.33 5.80
C GLU A 219 -3.10 -2.29 5.09
N ALA A 220 -3.32 -3.18 4.12
CA ALA A 220 -4.58 -3.23 3.36
C ALA A 220 -5.77 -3.60 4.28
N ALA A 221 -5.57 -4.53 5.21
CA ALA A 221 -6.61 -4.94 6.17
C ALA A 221 -6.97 -3.79 7.13
N ALA A 222 -5.98 -3.10 7.68
CA ALA A 222 -6.21 -1.95 8.56
C ALA A 222 -6.94 -0.83 7.81
N ARG A 223 -6.55 -0.57 6.56
CA ARG A 223 -7.25 0.39 5.69
C ARG A 223 -8.69 -0.02 5.38
N ARG A 224 -8.98 -1.32 5.34
CA ARG A 224 -10.34 -1.89 5.19
C ARG A 224 -11.14 -1.95 6.48
N GLY A 225 -10.63 -1.39 7.57
CA GLY A 225 -11.32 -1.25 8.85
C GLY A 225 -11.12 -2.41 9.83
N ALA A 226 -10.27 -3.40 9.50
CA ALA A 226 -9.96 -4.48 10.44
C ALA A 226 -9.11 -3.98 11.62
N GLU A 227 -9.29 -4.59 12.78
CA GLU A 227 -8.30 -4.55 13.86
C GLU A 227 -7.19 -5.54 13.53
N VAL A 228 -5.96 -5.06 13.31
CA VAL A 228 -4.87 -5.89 12.76
C VAL A 228 -3.81 -6.19 13.80
N ILE A 229 -3.49 -7.47 13.95
CA ILE A 229 -2.35 -7.98 14.73
C ILE A 229 -1.27 -8.47 13.76
N LEU A 230 -0.12 -7.78 13.72
CA LEU A 230 1.03 -8.15 12.88
C LEU A 230 2.12 -8.77 13.74
N VAL A 231 2.37 -10.07 13.55
CA VAL A 231 3.45 -10.81 14.22
C VAL A 231 4.63 -10.96 13.25
N SER A 232 5.69 -10.18 13.41
CA SER A 232 6.81 -10.17 12.47
C SER A 232 8.09 -10.73 13.04
N GLY A 233 8.72 -11.62 12.27
CA GLY A 233 10.13 -11.95 12.41
C GLY A 233 11.05 -10.82 11.97
N ASN A 234 12.30 -11.16 11.67
CA ASN A 234 13.30 -10.24 11.12
C ASN A 234 12.80 -9.60 9.80
N SER A 235 12.72 -8.26 9.80
CA SER A 235 12.38 -7.43 8.64
C SER A 235 12.93 -6.01 8.84
N GLN A 236 13.20 -5.30 7.74
CA GLN A 236 13.62 -3.89 7.74
C GLN A 236 12.47 -2.94 7.36
N LEU A 237 11.25 -3.45 7.29
CA LEU A 237 10.08 -2.67 6.87
C LEU A 237 9.53 -1.83 8.02
N THR A 238 8.97 -0.68 7.68
CA THR A 238 8.26 0.18 8.64
C THR A 238 6.90 -0.44 8.96
N VAL A 239 6.54 -0.44 10.24
CA VAL A 239 5.24 -0.93 10.71
C VAL A 239 4.13 -0.03 10.16
N PRO A 240 3.09 -0.57 9.51
CA PRO A 240 1.96 0.23 9.03
C PRO A 240 1.23 0.92 10.20
N PRO A 241 0.61 2.08 9.98
CA PRO A 241 -0.21 2.74 11.00
C PRO A 241 -1.44 1.87 11.34
N ASN A 242 -1.96 2.04 12.56
CA ASN A 242 -3.18 1.36 13.05
C ASN A 242 -3.07 -0.18 13.06
N VAL A 243 -1.89 -0.70 13.40
CA VAL A 243 -1.62 -2.14 13.55
C VAL A 243 -1.01 -2.41 14.93
N GLU A 244 -1.51 -3.42 15.64
CA GLU A 244 -0.86 -3.98 16.84
C GLU A 244 0.34 -4.82 16.41
N PHE A 245 1.55 -4.44 16.80
CA PHE A 245 2.78 -5.06 16.31
C PHE A 245 3.51 -5.89 17.38
N HIS A 246 3.82 -7.14 17.03
CA HIS A 246 4.60 -8.07 17.85
C HIS A 246 5.89 -8.47 17.11
N SER A 247 7.04 -8.09 17.65
CA SER A 247 8.35 -8.49 17.14
C SER A 247 8.76 -9.83 17.78
N VAL A 248 9.13 -10.80 16.94
CA VAL A 248 9.57 -12.13 17.38
C VAL A 248 10.87 -12.51 16.70
N TRP A 249 11.67 -13.36 17.32
CA TRP A 249 12.95 -13.80 16.77
C TRP A 249 12.83 -15.16 16.07
N SER A 250 12.30 -16.16 16.76
CA SER A 250 12.29 -17.56 16.31
C SER A 250 10.91 -18.05 15.85
N ALA A 251 10.88 -19.18 15.14
CA ALA A 251 9.64 -19.88 14.81
C ALA A 251 8.84 -20.27 16.07
N GLN A 252 9.54 -20.60 17.16
CA GLN A 252 8.90 -20.95 18.44
C GLN A 252 8.20 -19.75 19.07
N GLU A 253 8.86 -18.58 19.11
CA GLU A 253 8.27 -17.34 19.63
C GLU A 253 7.09 -16.89 18.78
N MET A 254 7.25 -16.91 17.45
CA MET A 254 6.16 -16.58 16.53
C MET A 254 4.95 -17.48 16.75
N CYS A 255 5.17 -18.80 16.88
CA CYS A 255 4.11 -19.77 17.17
C CYS A 255 3.40 -19.45 18.49
N SER A 256 4.18 -19.16 19.55
CA SER A 256 3.63 -18.85 20.87
C SER A 256 2.73 -17.62 20.86
N VAL A 257 3.18 -16.52 20.24
CA VAL A 257 2.40 -15.27 20.15
C VAL A 257 1.12 -15.50 19.35
N MET A 258 1.22 -16.19 18.21
CA MET A 258 0.05 -16.46 17.37
C MET A 258 -0.96 -17.39 18.07
N LEU A 259 -0.52 -18.39 18.82
CA LEU A 259 -1.41 -19.27 19.58
C LEU A 259 -2.14 -18.53 20.70
N ASP A 260 -1.45 -17.62 21.40
CA ASP A 260 -2.04 -16.79 22.45
C ASP A 260 -3.18 -15.91 21.91
N LYS A 261 -2.93 -15.27 20.76
CA LYS A 261 -3.88 -14.35 20.12
C LYS A 261 -4.95 -15.00 19.25
N GLN A 262 -4.75 -16.26 18.85
CA GLN A 262 -5.63 -16.96 17.91
C GLN A 262 -7.11 -16.88 18.32
N SER A 263 -7.41 -16.98 19.61
CA SER A 263 -8.79 -17.08 20.08
C SER A 263 -9.63 -15.81 19.90
N GLU A 264 -8.96 -14.66 19.74
CA GLU A 264 -9.55 -13.33 19.52
C GLU A 264 -9.78 -13.04 18.03
N CYS A 265 -9.11 -13.76 17.12
CA CYS A 265 -9.07 -13.43 15.70
C CYS A 265 -10.22 -14.06 14.92
N ASP A 266 -10.80 -13.33 13.97
CA ASP A 266 -11.69 -13.87 12.95
C ASP A 266 -10.90 -14.44 11.76
N ILE A 267 -9.78 -13.80 11.42
CA ILE A 267 -8.99 -14.08 10.22
C ILE A 267 -7.52 -14.28 10.61
N ILE A 268 -6.89 -15.32 10.08
CA ILE A 268 -5.48 -15.65 10.34
C ILE A 268 -4.77 -15.91 9.02
N ILE A 269 -3.69 -15.17 8.75
CA ILE A 269 -2.94 -15.27 7.50
C ILE A 269 -1.47 -15.59 7.79
N GLY A 270 -1.01 -16.75 7.29
CA GLY A 270 0.38 -17.19 7.40
C GLY A 270 1.22 -16.77 6.19
N ALA A 271 1.87 -15.60 6.23
CA ALA A 271 2.68 -15.04 5.16
C ALA A 271 4.20 -14.93 5.49
N ALA A 272 4.62 -15.30 6.69
CA ALA A 272 6.02 -15.29 7.11
C ALA A 272 6.85 -16.40 6.44
N ALA A 273 8.15 -16.14 6.24
CA ALA A 273 9.14 -17.13 5.85
C ALA A 273 9.71 -17.81 7.10
N VAL A 274 8.95 -18.74 7.66
CA VAL A 274 9.33 -19.52 8.85
C VAL A 274 10.42 -20.54 8.48
N GLY A 275 11.49 -20.64 9.28
CA GLY A 275 12.52 -21.66 9.10
C GLY A 275 12.01 -23.04 9.51
N ASP A 276 12.26 -24.07 8.70
CA ASP A 276 11.80 -25.45 8.96
C ASP A 276 12.64 -26.19 10.02
N PHE A 277 13.87 -25.72 10.26
CA PHE A 277 14.86 -26.38 11.11
C PHE A 277 15.58 -25.37 12.00
N GLN A 278 15.88 -25.78 13.23
CA GLN A 278 16.69 -25.05 14.20
C GLN A 278 17.83 -25.94 14.70
N ALA A 279 18.87 -25.34 15.31
CA ALA A 279 19.91 -26.11 15.98
C ALA A 279 19.30 -26.98 17.09
N ALA A 280 19.64 -28.28 17.12
CA ALA A 280 19.16 -29.19 18.14
C ALA A 280 19.56 -28.71 19.55
N LYS A 281 20.78 -28.17 19.65
CA LYS A 281 21.34 -27.49 20.82
C LYS A 281 22.11 -26.24 20.37
N ALA A 282 21.52 -25.06 20.58
CA ALA A 282 22.21 -23.80 20.40
C ALA A 282 23.36 -23.67 21.43
N ALA A 283 24.52 -23.18 20.99
CA ALA A 283 25.64 -22.96 21.88
C ALA A 283 25.45 -21.66 22.67
N GLU A 284 25.74 -21.68 23.98
CA GLU A 284 25.69 -20.47 24.82
C GLU A 284 26.85 -19.50 24.53
N GLN A 285 27.91 -19.99 23.90
CA GLN A 285 29.10 -19.23 23.56
C GLN A 285 29.42 -19.37 22.09
N LYS A 286 30.01 -18.31 21.51
CA LYS A 286 30.48 -18.31 20.12
C LYS A 286 31.37 -19.52 19.86
N ILE A 287 30.98 -20.34 18.89
CA ILE A 287 31.75 -21.52 18.50
C ILE A 287 33.08 -21.05 17.90
N LYS A 288 34.19 -21.38 18.58
CA LYS A 288 35.56 -20.99 18.21
C LYS A 288 36.13 -21.96 17.18
N LYS A 289 36.96 -21.42 16.27
CA LYS A 289 37.82 -22.23 15.41
C LYS A 289 39.04 -22.70 16.23
N THR A 290 39.45 -23.95 16.04
CA THR A 290 40.69 -24.50 16.61
C THR A 290 41.94 -24.08 15.82
N GLY A 291 41.78 -23.42 14.66
CA GLY A 291 42.82 -22.61 14.02
C GLY A 291 43.81 -23.38 13.14
N ASN A 292 43.55 -24.66 12.89
CA ASN A 292 44.45 -25.57 12.14
C ASN A 292 43.99 -25.83 10.69
N GLY A 293 43.00 -25.06 10.19
CA GLY A 293 42.50 -25.16 8.81
C GLY A 293 41.73 -26.44 8.48
N LYS A 294 41.54 -27.36 9.44
CA LYS A 294 40.80 -28.62 9.29
C LYS A 294 39.50 -28.67 10.09
N ASP A 295 39.13 -27.55 10.71
CA ASP A 295 37.95 -27.43 11.56
C ASP A 295 36.68 -27.71 10.74
N LYS A 296 35.94 -28.75 11.14
CA LYS A 296 34.60 -29.02 10.63
C LYS A 296 33.59 -28.65 11.72
N LEU A 297 32.61 -27.82 11.36
CA LEU A 297 31.44 -27.59 12.20
C LEU A 297 30.32 -28.52 11.74
N VAL A 298 29.85 -29.37 12.64
CA VAL A 298 28.67 -30.21 12.42
C VAL A 298 27.54 -29.62 13.23
N LEU A 299 26.45 -29.24 12.55
CA LEU A 299 25.22 -28.78 13.17
C LEU A 299 24.20 -29.90 13.09
N GLU A 300 23.77 -30.40 14.23
CA GLU A 300 22.58 -31.25 14.32
C GLU A 300 21.36 -30.34 14.33
N LEU A 301 20.43 -30.57 13.41
CA LEU A 301 19.23 -29.77 13.26
C LEU A 301 17.99 -30.58 13.66
N LYS A 302 17.03 -29.92 14.31
CA LYS A 302 15.71 -30.47 14.62
C LYS A 302 14.63 -29.59 13.99
N GLY A 303 13.45 -30.16 13.73
CA GLY A 303 12.33 -29.42 13.18
C GLY A 303 11.85 -28.28 14.10
N THR A 304 11.39 -27.19 13.51
CA THR A 304 10.63 -26.13 14.18
C THR A 304 9.13 -26.48 14.20
N PRO A 305 8.30 -25.79 15.01
CA PRO A 305 6.86 -25.96 14.95
C PRO A 305 6.29 -25.50 13.59
N ASP A 306 5.41 -26.30 13.00
CA ASP A 306 4.59 -25.87 11.86
C ASP A 306 3.44 -25.00 12.38
N ILE A 307 3.66 -23.68 12.40
CA ILE A 307 2.77 -22.69 13.02
C ILE A 307 1.33 -22.83 12.51
N LEU A 308 1.13 -22.88 11.18
CA LEU A 308 -0.21 -23.00 10.60
C LEU A 308 -0.88 -24.34 10.94
N LYS A 309 -0.10 -25.43 11.07
CA LYS A 309 -0.63 -26.72 11.51
C LYS A 309 -1.07 -26.68 12.98
N GLU A 310 -0.28 -26.05 13.86
CA GLU A 310 -0.64 -25.89 15.28
C GLU A 310 -1.90 -25.03 15.44
N LEU A 311 -1.97 -23.89 14.73
CA LEU A 311 -3.17 -23.04 14.69
C LEU A 311 -4.37 -23.80 14.12
N GLY A 312 -4.18 -24.57 13.05
CA GLY A 312 -5.24 -25.34 12.38
C GLY A 312 -5.90 -26.41 13.27
N LYS A 313 -5.18 -26.95 14.26
CA LYS A 313 -5.74 -27.87 15.28
C LYS A 313 -6.72 -27.18 16.22
N LEU A 314 -6.53 -25.88 16.47
CA LEU A 314 -7.33 -25.07 17.40
C LEU A 314 -8.34 -24.16 16.69
N LYS A 315 -8.39 -24.23 15.34
CA LYS A 315 -9.31 -23.43 14.52
C LYS A 315 -10.76 -23.66 14.95
N LYS A 316 -11.44 -22.58 15.29
CA LYS A 316 -12.87 -22.57 15.63
C LYS A 316 -13.73 -22.37 14.38
N ASN A 317 -14.99 -22.81 14.46
CA ASN A 317 -15.97 -22.52 13.41
C ASN A 317 -16.14 -21.00 13.25
N GLY A 318 -16.14 -20.53 12.01
CA GLY A 318 -16.22 -19.11 11.67
C GLY A 318 -14.86 -18.40 11.55
N GLN A 319 -13.75 -19.04 11.95
CA GLN A 319 -12.42 -18.50 11.68
C GLN A 319 -11.99 -18.83 10.25
N ILE A 320 -11.38 -17.86 9.58
CA ILE A 320 -10.75 -18.03 8.26
C ILE A 320 -9.24 -18.15 8.45
N MET A 321 -8.65 -19.19 7.88
CA MET A 321 -7.20 -19.42 7.87
C MET A 321 -6.66 -19.50 6.45
N VAL A 322 -5.69 -18.64 6.15
CA VAL A 322 -5.02 -18.54 4.86
C VAL A 322 -3.55 -18.87 4.99
N GLY A 323 -3.04 -19.75 4.13
CA GLY A 323 -1.61 -20.06 4.07
C GLY A 323 -0.93 -19.49 2.83
N PHE A 324 0.39 -19.38 2.87
CA PHE A 324 1.22 -19.18 1.69
C PHE A 324 2.03 -20.45 1.37
N ALA A 325 2.24 -20.70 0.08
CA ALA A 325 3.14 -21.74 -0.41
C ALA A 325 4.03 -21.19 -1.51
N ALA A 326 5.34 -21.23 -1.30
CA ALA A 326 6.33 -21.11 -2.36
C ALA A 326 6.72 -22.53 -2.77
N GLU A 327 6.36 -22.94 -3.98
CA GLU A 327 6.66 -24.28 -4.50
C GLU A 327 7.37 -24.13 -5.85
N THR A 328 8.40 -24.94 -6.08
CA THR A 328 9.15 -24.97 -7.34
C THR A 328 8.62 -26.06 -8.29
N GLU A 329 7.90 -27.04 -7.76
CA GLU A 329 7.38 -28.20 -8.49
C GLU A 329 6.04 -28.66 -7.89
N ASN A 330 5.15 -29.24 -8.70
CA ASN A 330 3.87 -29.85 -8.26
C ASN A 330 2.99 -28.95 -7.36
N VAL A 331 2.92 -27.66 -7.71
CA VAL A 331 2.27 -26.60 -6.94
C VAL A 331 0.86 -26.97 -6.47
N LEU A 332 0.00 -27.48 -7.36
CA LEU A 332 -1.40 -27.80 -7.05
C LEU A 332 -1.56 -28.96 -6.06
N GLU A 333 -0.76 -30.02 -6.19
CA GLU A 333 -0.83 -31.18 -5.31
C GLU A 333 -0.30 -30.85 -3.91
N ASN A 334 0.83 -30.12 -3.85
CA ASN A 334 1.39 -29.63 -2.58
C ASN A 334 0.43 -28.67 -1.88
N ALA A 335 -0.21 -27.76 -2.63
CA ALA A 335 -1.23 -26.86 -2.12
C ALA A 335 -2.40 -27.62 -1.49
N ARG A 336 -3.00 -28.60 -2.20
CA ARG A 336 -4.11 -29.41 -1.68
C ARG A 336 -3.78 -30.13 -0.39
N ARG A 337 -2.61 -30.78 -0.33
CA ARG A 337 -2.14 -31.44 0.88
C ARG A 337 -1.97 -30.45 2.04
N LYS A 338 -1.44 -29.24 1.79
CA LYS A 338 -1.29 -28.20 2.82
C LYS A 338 -2.64 -27.68 3.32
N LEU A 339 -3.63 -27.50 2.43
CA LEU A 339 -4.99 -27.10 2.80
C LEU A 339 -5.59 -28.07 3.82
N GLU A 340 -5.55 -29.37 3.52
CA GLU A 340 -6.10 -30.42 4.38
C GLU A 340 -5.32 -30.53 5.70
N THR A 341 -3.99 -30.68 5.62
CA THR A 341 -3.16 -30.95 6.80
C THR A 341 -3.08 -29.79 7.79
N LYS A 342 -3.33 -28.55 7.33
CA LYS A 342 -3.28 -27.33 8.14
C LYS A 342 -4.66 -26.69 8.36
N ASN A 343 -5.74 -27.34 7.91
CA ASN A 343 -7.12 -26.86 8.07
C ASN A 343 -7.36 -25.44 7.53
N LEU A 344 -6.80 -25.13 6.36
CA LEU A 344 -6.88 -23.81 5.73
C LEU A 344 -8.13 -23.71 4.84
N ASP A 345 -8.68 -22.51 4.73
CA ASP A 345 -9.80 -22.21 3.82
C ASP A 345 -9.30 -21.98 2.40
N PHE A 346 -8.15 -21.32 2.26
CA PHE A 346 -7.42 -21.28 0.99
C PHE A 346 -5.92 -21.05 1.18
N ILE A 347 -5.17 -21.29 0.11
CA ILE A 347 -3.72 -21.11 0.07
C ILE A 347 -3.34 -20.23 -1.12
N VAL A 348 -2.41 -19.31 -0.87
CA VAL A 348 -1.81 -18.44 -1.87
C VAL A 348 -0.55 -19.13 -2.36
N ALA A 349 -0.64 -19.78 -3.52
CA ALA A 349 0.47 -20.45 -4.15
C ALA A 349 1.25 -19.48 -5.03
N ASN A 350 2.55 -19.36 -4.79
CA ASN A 350 3.47 -18.54 -5.56
C ASN A 350 4.46 -19.44 -6.31
N ASP A 351 4.53 -19.28 -7.62
CA ASP A 351 5.53 -19.96 -8.44
C ASP A 351 6.82 -19.12 -8.48
N VAL A 352 7.74 -19.43 -7.57
CA VAL A 352 9.02 -18.71 -7.42
C VAL A 352 10.01 -18.99 -8.56
N THR A 353 9.66 -19.82 -9.55
CA THR A 353 10.50 -20.11 -10.73
C THR A 353 10.27 -19.11 -11.86
N ILE A 354 9.16 -18.35 -11.82
CA ILE A 354 8.81 -17.38 -12.85
C ILE A 354 9.51 -16.03 -12.59
N GLU A 355 10.12 -15.44 -13.63
CA GLU A 355 10.82 -14.16 -13.53
C GLU A 355 9.85 -13.03 -13.08
N GLY A 356 10.11 -12.46 -11.90
CA GLY A 356 9.26 -11.45 -11.26
C GLY A 356 8.29 -11.98 -10.19
N ALA A 357 8.33 -13.29 -9.88
CA ALA A 357 7.67 -13.89 -8.73
C ALA A 357 8.73 -14.27 -7.67
N GLY A 358 8.80 -13.52 -6.57
CA GLY A 358 9.86 -13.76 -5.58
C GLY A 358 9.82 -12.91 -4.31
N PHE A 359 10.66 -13.27 -3.36
CA PHE A 359 10.69 -12.67 -2.02
C PHE A 359 11.14 -11.20 -2.01
N ALA A 360 12.08 -10.83 -2.90
CA ALA A 360 12.72 -9.50 -2.92
C ALA A 360 12.27 -8.58 -4.06
N VAL A 361 11.25 -8.97 -4.84
CA VAL A 361 10.69 -8.15 -5.93
C VAL A 361 9.35 -7.52 -5.52
N ASP A 362 8.94 -6.46 -6.22
CA ASP A 362 7.72 -5.71 -5.91
C ASP A 362 6.45 -6.32 -6.50
N THR A 363 6.60 -7.24 -7.45
CA THR A 363 5.51 -7.95 -8.13
C THR A 363 5.37 -9.38 -7.63
N ASN A 364 4.19 -9.96 -7.88
CA ASN A 364 3.95 -11.36 -7.60
C ASN A 364 3.00 -11.98 -8.64
N ILE A 365 3.11 -13.30 -8.85
CA ILE A 365 2.20 -14.08 -9.69
C ILE A 365 1.69 -15.21 -8.80
N VAL A 366 0.45 -15.08 -8.35
CA VAL A 366 -0.12 -16.02 -7.38
C VAL A 366 -1.36 -16.70 -7.92
N THR A 367 -1.57 -17.93 -7.46
CA THR A 367 -2.81 -18.66 -7.66
C THR A 367 -3.45 -18.89 -6.30
N LEU A 368 -4.70 -18.47 -6.15
CA LEU A 368 -5.51 -18.74 -4.97
C LEU A 368 -6.17 -20.11 -5.16
N ILE A 369 -6.00 -21.01 -4.21
CA ILE A 369 -6.54 -22.37 -4.26
C ILE A 369 -7.30 -22.61 -2.96
N GLY A 370 -8.62 -22.76 -3.02
CA GLY A 370 -9.44 -23.00 -1.84
C GLY A 370 -9.74 -24.46 -1.56
N CYS A 371 -10.23 -24.71 -0.35
CA CYS A 371 -10.52 -26.04 0.18
C CYS A 371 -11.68 -26.74 -0.56
N ASN A 372 -12.55 -25.99 -1.23
CA ASN A 372 -13.62 -26.53 -2.07
C ASN A 372 -13.15 -26.91 -3.49
N GLY A 373 -11.86 -26.71 -3.80
CA GLY A 373 -11.25 -27.01 -5.09
C GLY A 373 -11.30 -25.87 -6.10
N ASP A 374 -11.77 -24.68 -5.72
CA ASP A 374 -11.71 -23.49 -6.56
C ASP A 374 -10.26 -23.03 -6.79
N ILE A 375 -10.01 -22.52 -8.00
CA ILE A 375 -8.68 -22.07 -8.42
C ILE A 375 -8.86 -20.75 -9.15
N LYS A 376 -8.21 -19.69 -8.65
CA LYS A 376 -8.19 -18.36 -9.25
C LYS A 376 -6.75 -17.91 -9.46
N SER A 377 -6.29 -17.93 -10.70
CA SER A 377 -4.99 -17.40 -11.08
C SER A 377 -5.06 -15.88 -11.24
N LEU A 378 -4.13 -15.17 -10.61
CA LEU A 378 -4.01 -13.72 -10.70
C LEU A 378 -2.92 -13.34 -11.72
N PRO A 379 -3.11 -12.26 -12.51
CA PRO A 379 -2.05 -11.75 -13.37
C PRO A 379 -0.87 -11.24 -12.53
N LYS A 380 0.27 -10.99 -13.19
CA LYS A 380 1.40 -10.30 -12.55
C LYS A 380 0.93 -8.92 -12.07
N MET A 381 0.96 -8.71 -10.76
CA MET A 381 0.52 -7.48 -10.13
C MET A 381 1.45 -7.12 -8.97
N SER A 382 1.29 -5.92 -8.40
CA SER A 382 2.11 -5.53 -7.25
C SER A 382 1.74 -6.33 -6.00
N LYS A 383 2.64 -6.38 -5.00
CA LYS A 383 2.32 -6.99 -3.70
C LYS A 383 1.15 -6.31 -2.98
N HIS A 384 0.92 -5.02 -3.22
CA HIS A 384 -0.27 -4.34 -2.70
C HIS A 384 -1.54 -4.88 -3.37
N ASP A 385 -1.55 -4.99 -4.70
CA ASP A 385 -2.72 -5.52 -5.42
C ASP A 385 -3.00 -7.00 -5.06
N VAL A 386 -1.95 -7.81 -4.86
CA VAL A 386 -2.11 -9.18 -4.35
C VAL A 386 -2.73 -9.16 -2.95
N ALA A 387 -2.32 -8.23 -2.07
CA ALA A 387 -2.90 -8.12 -0.74
C ALA A 387 -4.40 -7.80 -0.81
N GLU A 388 -4.80 -6.86 -1.67
CA GLU A 388 -6.22 -6.56 -1.91
C GLU A 388 -6.99 -7.79 -2.39
N ALA A 389 -6.45 -8.50 -3.40
CA ALA A 389 -7.12 -9.68 -3.96
C ALA A 389 -7.26 -10.84 -2.95
N ILE A 390 -6.29 -10.99 -2.04
CA ILE A 390 -6.39 -11.95 -0.93
C ILE A 390 -7.50 -11.53 0.02
N LEU A 391 -7.56 -10.26 0.40
CA LEU A 391 -8.58 -9.75 1.31
C LEU A 391 -9.99 -9.79 0.69
N ASP A 392 -10.12 -9.54 -0.61
CA ASP A 392 -11.38 -9.73 -1.33
C ASP A 392 -11.85 -11.18 -1.21
N ARG A 393 -10.93 -12.14 -1.38
CA ARG A 393 -11.26 -13.57 -1.22
C ARG A 393 -11.63 -13.91 0.23
N VAL A 394 -10.99 -13.27 1.21
CA VAL A 394 -11.37 -13.40 2.63
C VAL A 394 -12.79 -12.88 2.85
N VAL A 395 -13.14 -11.70 2.32
CA VAL A 395 -14.47 -11.10 2.44
C VAL A 395 -15.55 -11.99 1.81
N GLU A 396 -15.26 -12.64 0.68
CA GLU A 396 -16.17 -13.62 0.07
C GLU A 396 -16.48 -14.84 0.95
N LEU A 397 -15.67 -15.11 1.98
CA LEU A 397 -15.82 -16.24 2.90
C LEU A 397 -16.38 -15.86 4.28
N LEU A 398 -16.49 -14.55 4.58
CA LEU A 398 -17.14 -14.02 5.79
C LEU A 398 -18.66 -14.06 5.67
#